data_AF-A0A8J9X659-F1
#
_entry.id   AF-A0A8J9X659-F1
#
_cell.length_a   1.000
_cell.length_b   1.000
_cell.length_c   1.000
_cell.angle_alpha   90.00
_cell.angle_beta   90.00
_cell.angle_gamma   90.00
#
_symmetry.space_group_name_H-M   'P 1'
#
loop_
_entity.id
_entity.type
_entity.pdbx_description
1 polymer ?
#
loop_
_entity_poly.entity_id
_entity_poly.type
_entity_poly.pdbx_seq_one_letter_code
_entity_poly.pdbx_strand_id
1 'polypeptide(L)'
;IRTEGFPTYGGLAGYDLEAIAVGIQEVLEEDYLAYRIQSVAYFGKQLTDAGIPIVQPPGGHAVYIDATAMLPHIPVSEFPAWALSLALYVEGGIRSVEIGSVMFGQETPASMELVRLAFPRRVYTQSHVDYVSEVLRYINEHKSNIHGVRIVEQPAVLRHFSARFEPIGGSLQ
;
A
#
# COMPACT_ATOMS: atom_id res chain seq x y z
N ILE A 1 -0.91 1.97 28.34
CA ILE A 1 0.34 1.21 28.59
C ILE A 1 0.57 0.84 30.07
N ARG A 2 0.27 1.66 31.09
CA ARG A 2 0.55 1.29 32.51
C ARG A 2 -0.36 0.20 33.12
N THR A 3 -1.32 -0.35 32.36
CA THR A 3 -2.37 -1.27 32.84
C THR A 3 -2.62 -2.48 31.93
N GLU A 4 -1.80 -2.71 30.90
CA GLU A 4 -2.11 -3.70 29.85
C GLU A 4 -1.52 -5.10 30.08
N GLY A 5 -0.87 -5.34 31.22
CA GLY A 5 -0.41 -6.68 31.59
C GLY A 5 0.64 -6.68 32.70
N PHE A 6 1.04 -7.87 33.13
CA PHE A 6 2.19 -8.05 34.01
C PHE A 6 3.50 -7.99 33.20
N PRO A 7 4.63 -7.55 33.77
CA PRO A 7 5.89 -7.37 33.02
C PRO A 7 6.39 -8.60 32.24
N THR A 8 5.97 -9.81 32.61
CA THR A 8 6.40 -11.05 31.95
C THR A 8 5.50 -11.50 30.81
N TYR A 9 4.38 -10.83 30.53
CA TYR A 9 3.52 -11.17 29.40
C TYR A 9 2.95 -9.97 28.62
N GLY A 10 2.76 -8.81 29.26
CA GLY A 10 2.41 -7.56 28.55
C GLY A 10 1.19 -7.62 27.64
N GLY A 11 0.19 -8.44 27.99
CA GLY A 11 -1.03 -8.65 27.20
C GLY A 11 -0.94 -9.74 26.11
N LEU A 12 0.17 -10.47 26.01
CA LEU A 12 0.36 -11.57 25.05
C LEU A 12 0.14 -12.94 25.69
N ALA A 13 -0.38 -13.90 24.92
CA ALA A 13 -0.38 -15.29 25.36
C ALA A 13 1.05 -15.85 25.36
N GLY A 14 1.32 -16.83 26.23
CA GLY A 14 2.66 -17.41 26.34
C GLY A 14 3.19 -17.99 25.02
N TYR A 15 2.33 -18.60 24.20
CA TYR A 15 2.71 -19.13 22.89
C TYR A 15 3.00 -18.04 21.85
N ASP A 16 2.42 -16.85 21.98
CA ASP A 16 2.73 -15.71 21.10
C ASP A 16 4.13 -15.18 21.39
N LEU A 17 4.51 -15.12 22.67
CA LEU A 17 5.87 -14.75 23.09
C LEU A 17 6.90 -15.74 22.54
N GLU A 18 6.61 -17.03 22.60
CA GLU A 18 7.46 -18.08 22.03
C GLU A 18 7.58 -17.94 20.50
N ALA A 19 6.46 -17.73 19.80
CA ALA A 19 6.46 -17.52 18.36
C ALA A 19 7.26 -16.28 17.93
N ILE A 20 7.18 -15.18 18.70
CA ILE A 20 8.01 -13.98 18.48
C ILE A 20 9.49 -14.29 18.70
N ALA A 21 9.85 -15.02 19.77
CA ALA A 21 11.24 -15.37 20.06
C ALA A 21 11.85 -16.20 18.93
N VAL A 22 11.12 -17.21 18.44
CA VAL A 22 11.53 -18.02 17.28
C VAL A 22 11.63 -17.15 16.02
N GLY A 23 10.62 -16.33 15.74
CA GLY A 23 10.60 -15.47 14.55
C GLY A 23 11.73 -14.43 14.50
N ILE A 24 12.19 -13.94 15.65
CA ILE A 24 13.35 -13.05 15.75
C ILE A 24 14.65 -13.80 15.43
N GLN A 25 14.77 -15.09 15.73
CA GLN A 25 15.93 -15.87 15.29
C GLN A 25 15.87 -16.12 13.78
N GLU A 26 14.70 -16.56 13.27
CA GLU A 26 14.52 -16.85 11.84
C GLU A 26 14.76 -15.63 10.93
N VAL A 27 14.41 -14.42 11.38
CA VAL A 27 14.57 -13.20 10.56
C VAL A 27 16.04 -12.79 10.38
N LEU A 28 16.97 -13.36 11.15
CA LEU A 28 18.40 -13.10 11.05
C LEU A 28 19.09 -13.96 9.98
N GLU A 29 18.40 -14.98 9.45
CA GLU A 29 18.93 -15.82 8.37
C GLU A 29 19.12 -15.00 7.08
N GLU A 30 20.36 -14.86 6.62
CA GLU A 30 20.71 -13.97 5.51
C GLU A 30 20.05 -14.39 4.19
N ASP A 31 20.00 -15.70 3.90
CA ASP A 31 19.38 -16.22 2.68
C ASP A 31 17.88 -15.90 2.62
N TYR A 32 17.21 -15.92 3.77
CA TYR A 32 15.82 -15.53 3.88
C TYR A 32 15.64 -14.02 3.62
N LEU A 33 16.49 -13.17 4.20
CA LEU A 33 16.45 -11.73 3.96
C LEU A 33 16.76 -11.40 2.49
N ALA A 34 17.75 -12.06 1.89
CA ALA A 34 18.12 -11.89 0.49
C ALA A 34 16.94 -12.22 -0.43
N TYR A 35 16.31 -13.38 -0.25
CA TYR A 35 15.10 -13.75 -0.99
C TYR A 35 13.97 -12.70 -0.82
N ARG A 36 13.71 -12.29 0.42
CA ARG A 36 12.64 -11.33 0.76
C ARG A 36 12.83 -9.97 0.11
N ILE A 37 14.07 -9.46 0.09
CA ILE A 37 14.40 -8.16 -0.51
C ILE A 37 14.37 -8.27 -2.03
N GLN A 38 14.88 -9.37 -2.59
CA GLN A 38 14.90 -9.62 -4.02
C GLN A 38 13.51 -9.65 -4.63
N SER A 39 12.51 -10.21 -3.96
CA SER A 39 11.11 -10.19 -4.43
C SER A 39 10.56 -8.77 -4.60
N VAL A 40 10.92 -7.84 -3.70
CA VAL A 40 10.48 -6.44 -3.80
C VAL A 40 11.26 -5.69 -4.87
N ALA A 41 12.57 -5.95 -4.99
CA ALA A 41 13.41 -5.37 -6.04
C ALA A 41 12.96 -5.83 -7.44
N TYR A 42 12.65 -7.12 -7.61
CA TYR A 42 12.09 -7.69 -8.84
C TYR A 42 10.79 -6.99 -9.23
N PHE A 43 9.85 -6.84 -8.28
CA PHE A 43 8.62 -6.12 -8.52
C PHE A 43 8.85 -4.66 -8.93
N GLY A 44 9.70 -3.94 -8.21
CA GLY A 44 10.05 -2.56 -8.54
C GLY A 44 10.65 -2.41 -9.93
N LYS A 45 11.50 -3.36 -10.35
CA LYS A 45 12.05 -3.41 -11.71
C LYS A 45 10.94 -3.58 -12.75
N GLN A 46 10.04 -4.55 -12.55
CA GLN A 46 8.92 -4.83 -13.47
C GLN A 46 8.01 -3.60 -13.67
N LEU A 47 7.79 -2.80 -12.62
CA LEU A 47 7.01 -1.56 -12.70
C LEU A 47 7.77 -0.43 -13.39
N THR A 48 9.06 -0.29 -13.09
CA THR A 48 9.93 0.73 -13.71
C THR A 48 10.05 0.50 -15.21
N ASP A 49 10.28 -0.75 -15.62
CA ASP A 49 10.34 -1.15 -17.04
C ASP A 49 9.00 -0.91 -17.76
N ALA A 50 7.88 -0.94 -17.04
CA ALA A 50 6.54 -0.64 -17.54
C ALA A 50 6.18 0.86 -17.52
N GLY A 51 7.13 1.73 -17.13
CA GLY A 51 6.90 3.19 -17.06
C GLY A 51 5.96 3.62 -15.94
N ILE A 52 5.78 2.79 -14.90
CA ILE A 52 4.96 3.13 -13.73
C ILE A 52 5.84 3.91 -12.74
N PRO A 53 5.43 5.12 -12.33
CA PRO A 53 6.25 5.96 -11.45
C PRO A 53 6.23 5.42 -10.03
N ILE A 54 7.38 4.96 -9.55
CA ILE A 54 7.57 4.49 -8.18
C ILE A 54 8.67 5.27 -7.47
N VAL A 55 8.65 5.28 -6.15
CA VAL A 55 9.77 5.77 -5.34
C VAL A 55 10.99 4.87 -5.56
N GLN A 56 12.14 5.49 -5.87
CA GLN A 56 13.38 4.80 -6.21
C GLN A 56 14.49 5.07 -5.18
N PRO A 57 15.34 4.07 -4.89
CA PRO A 57 15.16 2.65 -5.21
C PRO A 57 14.02 2.02 -4.37
N PRO A 58 13.46 0.86 -4.78
CA PRO A 58 12.49 0.13 -3.97
C PRO A 58 13.06 -0.19 -2.58
N GLY A 59 12.23 -0.03 -1.55
CA GLY A 59 12.60 -0.41 -0.19
C GLY A 59 12.59 -1.92 0.02
N GLY A 60 13.09 -2.39 1.16
CA GLY A 60 13.13 -3.82 1.47
C GLY A 60 11.77 -4.46 1.80
N HIS A 61 10.68 -3.70 1.92
CA HIS A 61 9.39 -4.22 2.41
C HIS A 61 8.14 -3.86 1.60
N ALA A 62 8.24 -2.89 0.72
CA ALA A 62 7.12 -2.37 -0.05
C ALA A 62 7.63 -1.63 -1.28
N VAL A 63 6.76 -1.51 -2.28
CA VAL A 63 6.89 -0.54 -3.36
C VAL A 63 5.85 0.56 -3.16
N TYR A 64 6.24 1.80 -3.46
CA TYR A 64 5.39 2.98 -3.34
C TYR A 64 5.22 3.57 -4.73
N ILE A 65 4.00 3.58 -5.25
CA ILE A 65 3.66 4.21 -6.53
C ILE A 65 3.35 5.68 -6.26
N ASP A 66 3.92 6.58 -7.07
CA ASP A 66 3.58 7.99 -7.06
C ASP A 66 2.30 8.21 -7.88
N ALA A 67 1.18 8.41 -7.17
CA ALA A 67 -0.12 8.51 -7.79
C ALA A 67 -0.36 9.84 -8.51
N THR A 68 0.25 10.95 -8.07
CA THR A 68 0.13 12.23 -8.82
C THR A 68 0.89 12.15 -10.13
N ALA A 69 2.05 11.49 -10.15
CA ALA A 69 2.77 11.24 -11.39
C ALA A 69 2.04 10.24 -12.30
N MET A 70 1.40 9.22 -11.72
CA MET A 70 0.68 8.20 -12.50
C MET A 70 -0.64 8.74 -13.07
N LEU A 71 -1.40 9.51 -12.30
CA LEU A 71 -2.74 10.03 -12.61
C LEU A 71 -2.77 11.57 -12.64
N PRO A 72 -2.01 12.24 -13.52
CA PRO A 72 -1.85 13.69 -13.51
C PRO A 72 -3.14 14.47 -13.83
N HIS A 73 -4.14 13.80 -14.40
CA HIS A 73 -5.46 14.38 -14.69
C HIS A 73 -6.37 14.46 -13.45
N ILE A 74 -6.04 13.78 -12.36
CA ILE A 74 -6.79 13.82 -11.10
C ILE A 74 -6.09 14.81 -10.16
N PRO A 75 -6.71 15.97 -9.85
CA PRO A 75 -6.12 16.92 -8.91
C PRO A 75 -6.07 16.33 -7.49
N VAL A 76 -5.12 16.76 -6.68
CA VAL A 76 -4.90 16.20 -5.33
C VAL A 76 -6.13 16.34 -4.41
N SER A 77 -6.96 17.37 -4.63
CA SER A 77 -8.25 17.55 -3.95
C SER A 77 -9.24 16.41 -4.16
N GLU A 78 -9.00 15.56 -5.17
CA GLU A 78 -9.80 14.41 -5.54
C GLU A 78 -9.09 13.08 -5.23
N PHE A 79 -8.05 13.12 -4.40
CA PHE A 79 -7.38 11.97 -3.78
C PHE A 79 -6.89 10.91 -4.79
N PRO A 80 -5.93 11.24 -5.68
CA PRO A 80 -5.45 10.33 -6.73
C PRO A 80 -4.88 9.01 -6.19
N ALA A 81 -4.17 9.02 -5.05
CA ALA A 81 -3.68 7.78 -4.44
C ALA A 81 -4.80 6.89 -3.88
N TRP A 82 -5.88 7.49 -3.38
CA TRP A 82 -7.05 6.74 -2.95
C TRP A 82 -7.78 6.14 -4.16
N ALA A 83 -7.99 6.93 -5.22
CA ALA A 83 -8.57 6.46 -6.46
C ALA A 83 -7.78 5.30 -7.08
N LEU A 84 -6.45 5.41 -7.15
CA LEU A 84 -5.59 4.32 -7.63
C LEU A 84 -5.67 3.06 -6.74
N SER A 85 -5.77 3.23 -5.41
CA SER A 85 -5.95 2.10 -4.50
C SER A 85 -7.29 1.37 -4.72
N LEU A 86 -8.35 2.12 -5.04
CA LEU A 86 -9.64 1.53 -5.41
C LEU A 86 -9.57 0.84 -6.77
N ALA A 87 -8.93 1.43 -7.77
CA ALA A 87 -8.77 0.83 -9.09
C ALA A 87 -8.01 -0.51 -9.00
N LEU A 88 -6.95 -0.59 -8.20
CA LEU A 88 -6.25 -1.84 -7.91
C LEU A 88 -7.15 -2.93 -7.33
N TYR A 89 -8.04 -2.55 -6.41
CA TYR A 89 -8.97 -3.48 -5.80
C TYR A 89 -10.06 -3.94 -6.78
N VAL A 90 -10.63 -3.02 -7.56
CA VAL A 90 -11.69 -3.33 -8.53
C VAL A 90 -11.16 -4.20 -9.67
N GLU A 91 -10.01 -3.86 -10.23
CA GLU A 91 -9.46 -4.56 -11.41
C GLU A 91 -8.77 -5.89 -11.05
N GLY A 92 -8.06 -5.93 -9.92
CA GLY A 92 -7.21 -7.07 -9.57
C GLY A 92 -7.52 -7.74 -8.24
N GLY A 93 -8.50 -7.25 -7.47
CA GLY A 93 -8.70 -7.71 -6.08
C GLY A 93 -7.50 -7.41 -5.18
N ILE A 94 -6.62 -6.46 -5.56
CA ILE A 94 -5.38 -6.15 -4.84
C ILE A 94 -5.65 -5.00 -3.88
N ARG A 95 -5.51 -5.28 -2.58
CA ARG A 95 -5.65 -4.25 -1.54
C ARG A 95 -4.31 -3.60 -1.24
N SER A 96 -4.18 -2.33 -1.63
CA SER A 96 -3.08 -1.44 -1.24
C SER A 96 -3.47 -0.54 -0.06
N VAL A 97 -2.55 0.34 0.34
CA VAL A 97 -2.79 1.41 1.31
C VAL A 97 -2.34 2.73 0.73
N GLU A 98 -3.22 3.74 0.77
CA GLU A 98 -2.85 5.12 0.49
C GLU A 98 -1.95 5.67 1.60
N ILE A 99 -0.93 6.44 1.20
CA ILE A 99 -0.07 7.24 2.08
C ILE A 99 0.01 8.62 1.45
N GLY A 100 -0.97 9.44 1.78
CA GLY A 100 -1.14 10.77 1.20
C GLY A 100 -2.14 11.59 2.01
N SER A 101 -2.86 12.46 1.32
CA SER A 101 -3.76 13.43 1.93
C SER A 101 -4.85 12.78 2.80
N VAL A 102 -5.34 11.58 2.46
CA VAL A 102 -6.37 10.91 3.26
C VAL A 102 -5.76 10.42 4.58
N MET A 103 -4.64 9.69 4.53
CA MET A 103 -3.90 9.22 5.71
C MET A 103 -3.58 10.35 6.68
N PHE A 104 -2.98 11.44 6.19
CA PHE A 104 -2.50 12.51 7.05
C PHE A 104 -3.61 13.37 7.64
N GLY A 105 -4.77 13.46 7.00
CA GLY A 105 -5.93 14.12 7.63
C GLY A 105 -5.82 15.64 7.76
N GLN A 106 -4.83 16.28 7.14
CA GLN A 106 -4.56 17.70 7.28
C GLN A 106 -5.39 18.55 6.30
N GLU A 107 -5.56 19.84 6.62
CA GLU A 107 -6.20 20.84 5.76
C GLU A 107 -5.39 21.08 4.47
N THR A 108 -4.06 21.05 4.59
CA THR A 108 -3.14 21.14 3.46
C THR A 108 -2.91 19.76 2.85
N PRO A 109 -2.89 19.63 1.51
CA PRO A 109 -2.52 18.38 0.85
C PRO A 109 -1.15 17.86 1.29
N ALA A 110 -0.99 16.54 1.23
CA ALA A 110 0.29 15.89 1.46
C ALA A 110 1.32 16.32 0.41
N SER A 111 2.61 16.26 0.76
CA SER A 111 3.69 16.54 -0.18
C SER A 111 3.81 15.48 -1.28
N MET A 112 3.36 14.25 -1.02
CA MET A 112 3.29 13.15 -1.98
C MET A 112 1.99 12.38 -1.78
N GLU A 113 1.43 11.88 -2.89
CA GLU A 113 0.28 10.98 -2.90
C GLU A 113 0.76 9.60 -3.30
N LEU A 114 1.02 8.74 -2.32
CA LEU A 114 1.61 7.43 -2.56
C LEU A 114 0.60 6.30 -2.40
N VAL A 115 0.74 5.26 -3.22
CA VAL A 115 0.09 3.97 -2.99
C VAL A 115 1.14 2.95 -2.58
N ARG A 116 1.05 2.46 -1.34
CA ARG A 116 1.95 1.46 -0.80
C ARG A 116 1.43 0.05 -1.05
N LEU A 117 2.23 -0.72 -1.77
CA LEU A 117 2.09 -2.16 -1.95
C LEU A 117 3.04 -2.85 -0.98
N ALA A 118 2.53 -3.19 0.21
CA ALA A 118 3.31 -3.83 1.27
C ALA A 118 3.35 -5.35 1.09
N PHE A 119 4.52 -5.95 1.28
CA PHE A 119 4.75 -7.38 1.09
C PHE A 119 4.86 -8.09 2.44
N PRO A 120 3.84 -8.87 2.85
CA PRO A 120 3.95 -9.79 3.97
C PRO A 120 5.05 -10.82 3.73
N ARG A 121 5.74 -11.19 4.80
CA ARG A 121 6.87 -12.11 4.78
C ARG A 121 6.39 -13.55 4.57
N ARG A 122 6.95 -14.27 3.59
CA ARG A 122 6.68 -15.70 3.29
C ARG A 122 5.20 -16.04 2.98
N VAL A 123 4.42 -15.07 2.50
CA VAL A 123 3.00 -15.29 2.14
C VAL A 123 2.81 -15.46 0.64
N TYR A 124 3.41 -14.56 -0.14
CA TYR A 124 3.22 -14.50 -1.58
C TYR A 124 4.42 -15.08 -2.35
N THR A 125 4.11 -15.69 -3.48
CA THR A 125 5.06 -16.26 -4.43
C THR A 125 5.38 -15.28 -5.56
N GLN A 126 6.38 -15.61 -6.39
CA GLN A 126 6.68 -14.82 -7.59
C GLN A 126 5.48 -14.68 -8.53
N SER A 127 4.65 -15.72 -8.70
CA SER A 127 3.45 -15.64 -9.54
C SER A 127 2.41 -14.62 -9.04
N HIS A 128 2.31 -14.39 -7.73
CA HIS A 128 1.48 -13.31 -7.20
C HIS A 128 2.09 -11.93 -7.52
N VAL A 129 3.42 -11.82 -7.51
CA VAL A 129 4.11 -10.59 -7.90
C VAL A 129 3.87 -10.28 -9.37
N ASP A 130 4.01 -11.30 -10.24
CA ASP A 130 3.76 -11.18 -11.67
C ASP A 130 2.31 -10.77 -11.94
N TYR A 131 1.34 -11.39 -11.25
CA TYR A 131 -0.07 -11.01 -11.33
C TYR A 131 -0.31 -9.53 -10.98
N VAL A 132 0.26 -9.06 -9.87
CA VAL A 132 0.14 -7.64 -9.47
C VAL A 132 0.79 -6.72 -10.51
N SER A 133 1.93 -7.12 -11.09
CA SER A 133 2.58 -6.36 -12.17
C SER A 133 1.72 -6.30 -13.43
N GLU A 134 1.06 -7.38 -13.82
CA GLU A 134 0.16 -7.43 -14.98
C GLU A 134 -1.06 -6.54 -14.78
N VAL A 135 -1.73 -6.62 -13.62
CA VAL A 135 -2.86 -5.73 -13.29
C VAL A 135 -2.43 -4.27 -13.34
N LEU A 136 -1.27 -3.93 -12.77
CA LEU A 136 -0.77 -2.56 -12.78
C LEU A 136 -0.42 -2.06 -14.19
N ARG A 137 0.07 -2.93 -15.09
CA ARG A 137 0.30 -2.58 -16.50
C ARG A 137 -1.03 -2.25 -17.18
N TYR A 138 -2.04 -3.09 -17.00
CA TYR A 138 -3.38 -2.85 -17.51
C TYR A 138 -3.96 -1.52 -17.00
N ILE A 139 -3.87 -1.28 -15.69
CA ILE A 139 -4.29 0.00 -15.08
C ILE A 139 -3.52 1.17 -15.68
N ASN A 140 -2.20 1.06 -15.86
CA ASN A 140 -1.38 2.14 -16.42
C ASN A 140 -1.75 2.46 -17.88
N GLU A 141 -2.16 1.47 -18.67
CA GLU A 141 -2.65 1.65 -20.04
C GLU A 141 -4.04 2.32 -20.09
N HIS A 142 -4.90 2.05 -19.11
CA HIS A 142 -6.29 2.54 -19.06
C HIS A 142 -6.51 3.69 -18.07
N LYS A 143 -5.43 4.25 -17.53
CA LYS A 143 -5.44 5.19 -16.41
C LYS A 143 -6.23 6.48 -16.66
N SER A 144 -6.39 6.88 -17.91
CA SER A 144 -7.21 8.04 -18.30
C SER A 144 -8.68 7.87 -17.93
N ASN A 145 -9.15 6.64 -17.76
CA ASN A 145 -10.53 6.34 -17.40
C ASN A 145 -10.76 6.43 -15.88
N ILE A 146 -9.70 6.48 -15.07
CA ILE A 146 -9.83 6.55 -13.61
C ILE A 146 -10.24 7.96 -13.22
N HIS A 147 -11.33 8.05 -12.46
CA HIS A 147 -11.81 9.30 -11.88
C HIS A 147 -11.35 9.45 -10.42
N GLY A 148 -11.24 10.71 -10.00
CA GLY A 148 -11.01 11.05 -8.60
C GLY A 148 -12.19 10.67 -7.71
N VAL A 149 -12.00 10.83 -6.39
CA VAL A 149 -13.02 10.54 -5.39
C VAL A 149 -13.22 11.72 -4.46
N ARG A 150 -14.37 11.75 -3.77
CA ARG A 150 -14.66 12.73 -2.71
C ARG A 150 -15.07 12.01 -1.43
N ILE A 151 -14.68 12.56 -0.29
CA ILE A 151 -15.15 12.10 1.02
C ILE A 151 -16.63 12.49 1.18
N VAL A 152 -17.47 11.54 1.58
CA VAL A 152 -18.90 11.77 1.90
C VAL A 152 -19.20 11.63 3.40
N GLU A 153 -18.36 10.88 4.11
CA GLU A 153 -18.45 10.71 5.57
C GLU A 153 -17.04 10.50 6.12
N GLN A 154 -16.68 11.16 7.23
CA GLN A 154 -15.39 10.93 7.89
C GLN A 154 -15.49 11.11 9.42
N PRO A 155 -14.69 10.36 10.20
CA PRO A 155 -14.55 10.58 11.64
C PRO A 155 -13.70 11.83 11.94
N ALA A 156 -13.78 12.32 13.17
CA ALA A 156 -13.00 13.49 13.62
C ALA A 156 -11.48 13.24 13.69
N VAL A 157 -11.06 11.98 13.86
CA VAL A 157 -9.66 11.58 13.95
C VAL A 157 -9.43 10.31 13.15
N LEU A 158 -8.20 10.12 12.64
CA LEU A 158 -7.77 8.93 11.92
C LEU A 158 -8.70 8.53 10.76
N ARG A 159 -9.10 9.52 9.95
CA ARG A 159 -10.11 9.36 8.88
C ARG A 159 -9.82 8.24 7.88
N HIS A 160 -8.55 7.94 7.62
CA HIS A 160 -8.14 6.91 6.66
C HIS A 160 -8.56 5.48 7.04
N PHE A 161 -9.00 5.23 8.27
CA PHE A 161 -9.53 3.91 8.64
C PHE A 161 -11.00 3.69 8.28
N SER A 162 -11.82 4.74 8.29
CA SER A 162 -13.28 4.59 8.24
C SER A 162 -14.04 5.65 7.45
N ALA A 163 -13.33 6.59 6.81
CA ALA A 163 -13.96 7.52 5.89
C ALA A 163 -14.61 6.78 4.71
N ARG A 164 -15.75 7.31 4.24
CA ARG A 164 -16.47 6.83 3.07
C ARG A 164 -16.29 7.80 1.92
N PHE A 165 -16.23 7.24 0.72
CA PHE A 165 -15.93 7.96 -0.49
C PHE A 165 -16.96 7.64 -1.58
N GLU A 166 -17.14 8.57 -2.50
CA GLU A 166 -17.84 8.35 -3.76
C GLU A 166 -16.97 8.80 -4.94
N PRO A 167 -17.06 8.14 -6.10
CA PRO A 167 -16.42 8.61 -7.32
C PRO A 167 -16.96 9.96 -7.77
N ILE A 168 -16.08 10.79 -8.32
CA ILE A 168 -16.48 12.01 -9.01
C ILE A 168 -17.10 11.62 -10.35
N GLY A 169 -18.27 12.15 -10.66
CA GLY A 169 -19.04 11.77 -11.85
C GLY A 169 -19.83 10.46 -11.71
N GLY A 170 -19.83 9.81 -10.54
CA GLY A 170 -20.69 8.66 -10.22
C GLY A 170 -20.13 7.29 -10.60
N SER A 171 -19.00 7.21 -11.31
CA SER A 171 -18.25 5.97 -11.56
C SER A 171 -16.75 6.16 -11.36
N LEU A 172 -16.07 5.14 -10.85
CA LEU A 172 -14.60 5.17 -10.69
C LEU A 172 -13.88 5.03 -12.03
N GLN A 173 -14.50 4.32 -12.99
CA GLN A 173 -14.00 4.04 -14.34
C GLN A 173 -15.15 4.04 -15.34
#